data_AF-A0A497AN48-F1
#
_entry.id   AF-A0A497AN48-F1
#
_cell.length_a   1.000
_cell.length_b   1.000
_cell.length_c   1.000
_cell.angle_alpha   90.00
_cell.angle_beta   90.00
_cell.angle_gamma   90.00
#
_symmetry.space_group_name_H-M   'P 1'
#
loop_
_entity.id
_entity.type
_entity.pdbx_description
1 polymer ?
#
loop_
_entity_poly.entity_id
_entity_poly.type
_entity_poly.pdbx_seq_one_letter_code
_entity_poly.pdbx_strand_id
1 'polypeptide(L)'
;MLGDRTDKAWTEQNVPGMLKWPIRAMNCLDWWVKNGNHCSICIRVCPWNKPDSLFHRVVRILAERNILTDFLVFMDQSFGYGKQVTKQYPQDPSVVRLGRSKFQTSEVSESDIGSKNA
;
A
#
# COMPACT_ATOMS: atom_id res chain seq x y z
N MET A 1 3.64 4.66 -0.51
CA MET A 1 4.86 5.30 -1.01
C MET A 1 5.05 6.52 -0.13
N LEU A 2 6.05 6.52 0.74
CA LEU A 2 6.32 7.61 1.67
C LEU A 2 7.74 8.09 1.40
N GLY A 3 7.92 9.40 1.27
CA GLY A 3 9.21 10.03 1.01
C GLY A 3 9.48 10.36 -0.47
N ASP A 4 10.70 10.81 -0.71
CA ASP A 4 11.17 11.27 -2.02
C ASP A 4 11.50 10.11 -2.98
N ARG A 5 11.57 10.43 -4.27
CA ARG A 5 12.03 9.47 -5.29
C ARG A 5 13.47 9.08 -4.98
N THR A 6 13.73 7.78 -5.04
CA THR A 6 15.05 7.20 -4.77
C THR A 6 15.47 6.36 -5.97
N ASP A 7 16.77 6.37 -6.28
CA ASP A 7 17.44 5.51 -7.26
C ASP A 7 17.85 4.15 -6.67
N LYS A 8 17.97 4.07 -5.34
CA LYS A 8 18.27 2.87 -4.57
C LYS A 8 17.05 1.95 -4.45
N ALA A 9 17.30 0.66 -4.51
CA ALA A 9 16.31 -0.38 -4.23
C ALA A 9 16.03 -0.47 -2.72
N TRP A 10 14.75 -0.52 -2.33
CA TRP A 10 14.37 -0.79 -0.93
C TRP A 10 14.45 -2.27 -0.57
N THR A 11 14.21 -3.15 -1.54
CA THR A 11 14.21 -4.61 -1.41
C THR A 11 14.69 -5.23 -2.72
N GLU A 12 15.01 -6.52 -2.72
CA GLU A 12 15.46 -7.29 -3.90
C GLU A 12 14.50 -7.25 -5.10
N GLN A 13 13.21 -7.02 -4.88
CA GLN A 13 12.20 -6.91 -5.94
C GLN A 13 12.24 -5.56 -6.68
N ASN A 14 13.00 -4.58 -6.16
CA ASN A 14 13.14 -3.28 -6.77
C ASN A 14 14.44 -3.21 -7.58
N VAL A 15 14.34 -2.92 -8.88
CA VAL A 15 15.52 -2.67 -9.73
C VAL A 15 16.21 -1.36 -9.28
N PRO A 16 17.51 -1.36 -8.96
CA PRO A 16 18.28 -0.16 -8.63
C PRO A 16 18.68 0.62 -9.90
N GLY A 17 19.12 1.87 -9.73
CA GLY A 17 19.63 2.71 -10.82
C GLY A 17 18.55 3.46 -11.62
N MET A 18 17.29 3.40 -11.17
CA MET A 18 16.17 4.13 -11.77
C MET A 18 15.49 4.98 -10.71
N LEU A 19 15.40 6.29 -10.96
CA LEU A 19 14.72 7.22 -10.06
C LEU A 19 13.20 6.98 -10.04
N LYS A 20 12.69 6.41 -8.95
CA LYS A 20 11.27 6.09 -8.78
C LYS A 20 10.86 6.17 -7.32
N TRP A 21 9.56 6.02 -7.05
CA TRP A 21 9.09 5.70 -5.70
C TRP A 21 9.08 4.18 -5.53
N PRO A 22 10.09 3.59 -4.87
CA PRO A 22 10.11 2.15 -4.64
C PRO A 22 8.93 1.69 -3.78
N ILE A 23 8.45 0.48 -4.06
CA ILE A 23 7.31 -0.14 -3.37
C ILE A 23 7.81 -1.43 -2.71
N ARG A 24 7.29 -1.74 -1.52
CA ARG A 24 7.50 -3.06 -0.90
C ARG A 24 6.58 -4.08 -1.57
N ALA A 25 7.07 -4.71 -2.63
CA ALA A 25 6.28 -5.61 -3.47
C ALA A 25 5.72 -6.81 -2.68
N MET A 26 6.51 -7.40 -1.78
CA MET A 26 6.09 -8.54 -0.96
C MET A 26 4.93 -8.19 -0.03
N ASN A 27 4.95 -7.01 0.61
CA ASN A 27 3.83 -6.58 1.46
C ASN A 27 2.52 -6.41 0.66
N CYS A 28 2.63 -5.94 -0.59
CA CYS A 28 1.48 -5.84 -1.49
C CYS A 28 0.95 -7.23 -1.87
N LEU A 29 1.86 -8.16 -2.20
CA LEU A 29 1.53 -9.53 -2.54
C LEU A 29 0.90 -10.29 -1.36
N ASP A 30 1.42 -10.12 -0.15
CA ASP A 30 0.86 -10.71 1.06
C ASP A 30 -0.59 -10.28 1.27
N TRP A 31 -0.91 -9.00 1.03
CA TRP A 31 -2.28 -8.53 1.10
C TRP A 31 -3.15 -9.10 -0.01
N TRP A 32 -2.63 -9.23 -1.23
CA TRP A 32 -3.30 -9.92 -2.33
C TRP A 32 -3.71 -11.35 -1.95
N VAL A 33 -2.77 -12.13 -1.40
CA VAL A 33 -3.02 -13.52 -0.99
C VAL A 33 -4.05 -13.57 0.14
N LYS A 34 -3.93 -12.69 1.14
CA LYS A 34 -4.89 -12.60 2.26
C LYS A 34 -6.30 -12.20 1.82
N ASN A 35 -6.39 -11.34 0.82
CA ASN A 35 -7.66 -10.86 0.26
C ASN A 35 -8.30 -11.86 -0.70
N GLY A 36 -7.55 -12.90 -1.14
CA GLY A 36 -8.01 -13.91 -2.10
C GLY A 36 -8.31 -13.37 -3.50
N ASN A 37 -7.96 -12.12 -3.78
CA ASN A 37 -8.23 -11.43 -5.05
C ASN A 37 -7.32 -10.21 -5.20
N HIS A 38 -7.24 -9.68 -6.42
CA HIS A 38 -6.52 -8.46 -6.74
C HIS A 38 -7.02 -7.27 -5.90
N CYS A 39 -6.15 -6.72 -5.06
CA CYS A 39 -6.47 -5.58 -4.19
C CYS A 39 -6.74 -4.29 -4.97
N SER A 40 -5.82 -3.86 -5.84
CA SER A 40 -5.93 -2.65 -6.70
C SER A 40 -6.37 -1.35 -6.00
N ILE A 41 -6.25 -1.28 -4.66
CA ILE A 41 -6.76 -0.15 -3.86
C ILE A 41 -6.12 1.18 -4.25
N CYS A 42 -4.82 1.16 -4.55
CA CYS A 42 -4.04 2.32 -4.97
C CYS A 42 -4.60 2.99 -6.23
N ILE A 43 -5.06 2.21 -7.21
CA ILE A 43 -5.64 2.72 -8.46
C ILE A 43 -7.01 3.33 -8.17
N ARG A 44 -7.82 2.65 -7.36
CA ARG A 44 -9.18 3.06 -7.02
C ARG A 44 -9.25 4.38 -6.25
N VAL A 45 -8.33 4.60 -5.31
CA VAL A 45 -8.29 5.84 -4.50
C VAL A 45 -7.53 6.96 -5.20
N CYS A 46 -6.90 6.70 -6.35
CA CYS A 46 -6.11 7.70 -7.05
C CYS A 46 -6.98 8.89 -7.48
N PRO A 47 -6.65 10.13 -7.06
CA PRO A 47 -7.44 11.30 -7.46
C PRO A 47 -7.46 11.57 -8.97
N TRP A 48 -6.50 11.01 -9.71
CA TRP A 48 -6.36 11.13 -11.16
C TRP A 48 -7.22 10.13 -11.93
N ASN A 49 -7.80 9.14 -11.26
CA ASN A 49 -8.65 8.11 -11.88
C ASN A 49 -10.15 8.49 -11.90
N LYS A 50 -10.49 9.74 -11.57
CA LYS A 50 -11.89 10.22 -11.52
C LYS A 50 -12.37 10.62 -12.92
N PRO A 51 -13.70 10.59 -13.16
CA PRO A 51 -14.26 11.04 -14.44
C PRO A 51 -13.91 12.51 -14.72
N ASP A 52 -13.50 12.80 -15.95
CA ASP A 52 -13.17 14.15 -16.40
C ASP A 52 -14.45 15.00 -16.45
N SER A 53 -14.61 15.84 -15.44
CA SER A 53 -15.68 16.82 -15.32
C SER A 53 -15.07 18.21 -15.24
N LEU A 54 -15.85 19.26 -15.55
CA LEU A 54 -15.36 20.64 -15.47
C LEU A 54 -14.75 20.96 -14.10
N PHE A 55 -15.35 20.46 -13.02
CA PHE A 55 -14.83 20.61 -11.66
C PHE A 55 -13.50 19.86 -11.47
N HIS A 56 -13.43 18.60 -11.90
CA HIS A 56 -12.20 17.79 -11.78
C HIS A 56 -11.05 18.38 -12.59
N ARG A 57 -11.33 19.00 -13.73
CA ARG A 57 -10.34 19.71 -14.55
C ARG A 57 -9.73 20.91 -13.82
N VAL A 58 -10.55 21.71 -13.14
CA VAL A 58 -10.06 22.83 -12.32
C VAL A 58 -9.22 22.33 -11.16
N VAL A 59 -9.71 21.32 -10.43
CA VAL A 59 -8.97 20.68 -9.33
C VAL A 59 -7.63 20.13 -9.80
N ARG A 60 -7.58 19.51 -10.98
CA ARG A 60 -6.36 18.97 -11.56
C ARG A 60 -5.33 20.07 -11.86
N ILE A 61 -5.75 21.18 -12.46
CA ILE A 61 -4.87 22.33 -12.73
C ILE A 61 -4.30 22.90 -11.43
N LEU A 62 -5.11 22.98 -10.37
CA LEU A 62 -4.68 23.44 -9.05
C LEU A 62 -3.66 22.47 -8.43
N ALA A 63 -3.94 21.16 -8.49
CA ALA A 63 -3.05 20.13 -7.99
C ALA A 63 -1.71 20.07 -8.73
N GLU A 64 -1.70 20.24 -10.06
CA GLU A 64 -0.47 20.27 -10.88
C GLU A 64 0.41 21.48 -10.56
N ARG A 65 -0.19 22.61 -10.17
CA ARG A 65 0.53 23.81 -9.72
C ARG A 65 0.93 23.76 -8.24
N ASN A 66 0.66 22.65 -7.55
CA ASN A 66 0.87 22.48 -6.12
C ASN A 66 0.16 23.55 -5.27
N ILE A 67 -1.01 24.00 -5.73
CA ILE A 67 -1.83 25.00 -5.04
C ILE A 67 -2.88 24.25 -4.22
N LEU A 68 -2.89 24.49 -2.91
CA LEU A 68 -3.88 23.93 -1.97
C LEU A 68 -3.92 22.39 -1.96
N THR A 69 -2.78 21.74 -2.20
CA THR A 69 -2.68 20.27 -2.34
C THR A 69 -3.23 19.53 -1.11
N ASP A 70 -2.92 19.99 0.10
CA ASP A 70 -3.42 19.39 1.34
C ASP A 70 -4.94 19.52 1.48
N PHE A 71 -5.49 20.67 1.09
CA PHE A 71 -6.94 20.90 1.09
C PHE A 71 -7.65 20.01 0.06
N LEU A 72 -7.05 19.83 -1.11
CA LEU A 72 -7.60 18.94 -2.15
C LEU A 72 -7.60 17.47 -1.70
N VAL A 73 -6.53 17.02 -1.02
CA VAL A 73 -6.47 15.67 -0.43
C VAL A 73 -7.53 15.50 0.66
N PHE A 74 -7.69 16.50 1.53
CA PHE A 74 -8.74 16.50 2.56
C PHE A 74 -10.15 16.42 1.97
N MET A 75 -10.43 17.21 0.93
CA MET A 75 -11.72 17.18 0.23
C MET A 75 -11.96 15.80 -0.40
N ASP A 76 -10.93 15.20 -1.00
CA ASP A 76 -11.04 13.88 -1.62
C ASP A 76 -11.48 12.80 -0.62
N GLN A 77 -10.89 12.82 0.57
CA GLN A 77 -11.24 11.92 1.67
C GLN A 77 -12.65 12.18 2.21
N SER A 78 -13.01 13.46 2.36
CA SER A 78 -14.30 13.90 2.89
C SER A 78 -15.48 13.55 1.97
N PHE A 79 -15.30 13.65 0.66
CA PHE A 79 -16.30 13.21 -0.32
C PHE A 79 -16.49 11.68 -0.37
N GLY A 80 -15.69 10.92 0.39
CA GLY A 80 -15.84 9.48 0.50
C GLY A 80 -15.50 8.74 -0.80
N TYR A 81 -14.67 9.34 -1.64
CA TYR A 81 -14.18 8.67 -2.83
C TYR A 81 -13.33 7.47 -2.42
N GLY A 82 -13.51 6.34 -3.13
CA GLY A 82 -12.80 5.12 -2.78
C GLY A 82 -13.33 4.43 -1.52
N LYS A 83 -14.59 4.62 -1.12
CA LYS A 83 -15.25 3.73 -0.16
C LYS A 83 -15.37 2.31 -0.72
N GLN A 84 -14.98 1.31 0.06
CA GLN A 84 -15.11 -0.09 -0.34
C GLN A 84 -16.55 -0.54 -0.06
N VAL A 85 -17.17 -1.19 -1.03
CA VAL A 85 -18.38 -1.97 -0.77
C VAL A 85 -17.94 -3.24 -0.07
N THR A 86 -18.29 -3.37 1.21
CA THR A 86 -18.07 -4.60 1.98
C THR A 86 -18.98 -5.69 1.42
N LYS A 87 -18.52 -6.42 0.40
CA LYS A 87 -19.07 -7.73 0.08
C LYS A 87 -18.15 -8.76 0.71
N GLN A 88 -18.64 -9.43 1.74
CA GLN A 88 -17.97 -10.58 2.34
C GLN A 88 -17.95 -11.69 1.30
N TYR A 89 -16.89 -11.80 0.50
CA TYR A 89 -16.67 -13.01 -0.26
C TYR A 89 -16.28 -14.10 0.73
N PRO A 90 -16.85 -15.32 0.66
CA PRO A 90 -16.39 -16.43 1.47
C PRO A 90 -14.90 -16.63 1.20
N GLN A 91 -14.05 -16.30 2.16
CA GLN A 91 -12.63 -16.59 2.10
C GLN A 91 -12.51 -18.11 2.26
N ASP A 92 -11.80 -18.78 1.36
CA ASP A 92 -11.57 -20.21 1.50
C ASP A 92 -10.89 -20.48 2.86
N PRO A 93 -11.51 -21.25 3.78
CA PRO A 93 -10.95 -21.50 5.10
C PRO A 93 -9.57 -22.19 5.05
N SER A 94 -9.24 -22.89 3.96
CA SER A 94 -7.96 -23.58 3.78
C SER A 94 -6.78 -22.60 3.61
N VAL A 95 -6.98 -21.46 2.95
CA VAL A 95 -5.92 -20.43 2.79
C VAL A 95 -5.73 -19.60 4.06
N VAL A 96 -6.81 -19.36 4.81
CA VAL A 96 -6.77 -18.65 6.11
C VAL A 96 -6.02 -19.47 7.17
N ARG A 97 -6.17 -20.80 7.15
CA ARG A 97 -5.52 -21.71 8.11
C ARG A 97 -4.01 -21.85 7.85
N LEU A 98 -3.58 -21.84 6.59
CA LEU A 98 -2.15 -21.85 6.21
C LEU A 98 -1.43 -20.52 6.54
N GLY A 99 -2.13 -19.39 6.47
CA GLY A 99 -1.59 -18.08 6.84
C GLY A 99 -1.43 -17.87 8.35
N ARG A 100 -2.19 -18.62 9.18
CA ARG A 100 -2.09 -18.55 10.65
C ARG A 100 -1.05 -19.51 11.24
N SER A 101 -0.80 -20.67 10.59
CA SER A 101 0.19 -21.63 11.10
C SER A 101 1.64 -21.29 10.74
N LYS A 102 1.88 -20.51 9.67
CA LYS A 102 3.25 -20.06 9.28
C LYS A 102 3.68 -18.71 9.89
N PHE A 103 2.83 -18.08 10.70
CA PHE A 103 3.13 -16.81 11.35
C PHE A 103 2.77 -16.88 12.85
N GLN A 104 3.04 -18.03 13.48
CA GLN A 104 3.28 -18.08 14.92
C GLN A 104 4.66 -17.47 15.13
N THR A 105 4.68 -16.37 15.87
CA THR A 105 5.86 -15.70 16.43
C THR A 105 7.10 -16.59 16.52
N SER A 106 8.12 -16.32 15.68
CA SER A 106 9.47 -16.35 16.23
C SER A 106 9.60 -15.08 17.06
N GLU A 107 8.99 -15.10 18.26
CA GLU A 107 9.53 -14.37 19.39
C GLU A 107 11.01 -14.76 19.43
N VAL A 108 11.88 -13.82 19.07
CA VAL A 108 13.27 -13.88 19.52
C VAL A 108 13.16 -13.75 21.03
N SER A 109 13.13 -14.88 21.73
CA SER A 109 13.24 -14.90 23.17
C SER A 109 14.60 -14.33 23.54
N GLU A 110 14.61 -13.45 24.55
CA GLU A 110 15.77 -12.77 25.13
C GLU A 110 16.81 -13.71 25.79
N SER A 111 16.84 -14.99 25.38
CA SER A 111 17.71 -16.06 25.88
C SER A 111 18.97 -16.30 25.05
N ASP A 112 19.07 -15.72 23.84
CA ASP A 112 20.14 -16.08 22.89
C ASP A 112 21.31 -15.06 22.84
N ILE A 113 21.35 -14.08 23.75
CA ILE A 113 22.43 -13.07 23.83
C ILE A 113 23.56 -13.47 24.82
N GLY A 114 23.45 -14.58 25.54
CA GLY A 114 24.42 -14.95 26.58
C GLY A 114 24.94 -16.37 26.49
N SER A 115 25.91 -16.66 25.61
CA SER A 115 27.03 -17.60 25.87
C SER A 115 27.90 -17.78 24.64
N LYS A 116 28.85 -16.87 24.41
CA LYS A 116 30.16 -17.13 23.78
C LYS A 116 31.14 -16.07 24.29
N ASN A 117 31.79 -16.37 25.41
CA ASN A 117 33.09 -15.85 25.85
C ASN A 117 33.49 -16.58 27.15
N ALA A 118 34.02 -17.79 27.00
CA ALA A 118 34.96 -18.48 27.89
C ALA A 118 35.40 -19.79 27.21
#